data_AF-A0A8H5UCE2-F1
#
_entry.id   AF-A0A8H5UCE2-F1
#
_cell.length_a   1.000
_cell.length_b   1.000
_cell.length_c   1.000
_cell.angle_alpha   90.00
_cell.angle_beta   90.00
_cell.angle_gamma   90.00
#
_symmetry.space_group_name_H-M   'P 1'
#
loop_
_entity.id
_entity.type
_entity.pdbx_description
1 polymer ?
#
loop_
_entity_poly.entity_id
_entity_poly.type
_entity_poly.pdbx_seq_one_letter_code
_entity_poly.pdbx_strand_id
1 'polypeptide(L)'
;MALSYQQTRLIRGTIPALTDHGERITTIFYRNMLRDHPELNDYFNTVNQANGRQPRALTAVILSYANNINHITELIPKMERMCHKHCSLGIKPEHYGIVEKYLIAAFAEVLGPAMTPQVREAWQKAYWMLAKMLIGREAQLYRDFGKWQGYRKFRIEKKVEESDDIYSFYLVPVDGKRLPPFQPGQYVSVQVPIADKGYVQSRQYSLSEAPRPDYYRVTVKRDEGLHMTRSGRYLGGDALNPGVVSNLLIDMKDEGDIVELTHPAGEFYLDMSNTSNVPIVLISAGVGVTPMMSILNTVSERQPHRPVSWIHGSRRSVPFYDQVRRIARNRPSFRTNIFKTHLAESDVYGITYDHDFRMDLAKVDKEDLYLCNSSTEYYICGPEQFMLEMAEYLKAQKVDAPRMHFELFSTGDMEFKVDNLSIGSASKANSINGSEARCPSSGAISTNGATCPFS
;
A
#
# COMPACT_ATOMS: atom_id res chain seq x y z
N MET A 1 1.75 10.65 29.14
CA MET A 1 0.76 11.56 29.77
C MET A 1 -0.60 11.23 29.19
N ALA A 2 -1.62 11.03 30.02
CA ALA A 2 -2.99 10.72 29.57
C ALA A 2 -3.88 11.97 29.57
N LEU A 3 -4.97 11.94 28.81
CA LEU A 3 -6.05 12.93 28.91
C LEU A 3 -6.82 12.72 30.22
N SER A 4 -7.22 13.82 30.87
CA SER A 4 -8.10 13.71 32.03
C SER A 4 -9.52 13.32 31.59
N TYR A 5 -10.33 12.78 32.50
CA TYR A 5 -11.74 12.48 32.22
C TYR A 5 -12.50 13.68 31.66
N GLN A 6 -12.26 14.88 32.22
CA GLN A 6 -12.87 16.12 31.76
C GLN A 6 -12.42 16.48 30.33
N GLN A 7 -11.12 16.36 30.02
CA GLN A 7 -10.60 16.62 28.67
C GLN A 7 -11.20 15.65 27.65
N THR A 8 -11.28 14.35 27.97
CA THR A 8 -11.91 13.34 27.11
C THR A 8 -13.38 13.65 26.86
N ARG A 9 -14.12 14.10 27.87
CA ARG A 9 -15.53 14.51 27.71
C ARG A 9 -15.68 15.73 26.79
N LEU A 10 -14.82 16.73 26.94
CA LEU A 10 -14.84 17.93 26.08
C LEU A 10 -14.58 17.56 24.61
N ILE A 11 -13.55 16.74 24.36
CA ILE A 11 -13.21 16.25 23.03
C ILE A 11 -14.41 15.50 22.43
N ARG A 12 -14.92 14.48 23.13
CA ARG A 12 -16.05 13.67 22.66
C ARG A 12 -17.29 14.50 22.36
N GLY A 13 -17.59 15.51 23.18
CA GLY A 13 -18.73 16.41 22.96
C GLY A 13 -18.63 17.23 21.67
N THR A 14 -17.43 17.43 21.13
CA THR A 14 -17.19 18.20 19.90
C THR A 14 -17.01 17.35 18.64
N ILE A 15 -16.79 16.03 18.78
CA ILE A 15 -16.56 15.13 17.64
C ILE A 15 -17.71 15.15 16.61
N PRO A 16 -19.00 15.10 17.00
CA PRO A 16 -20.09 15.12 16.03
C PRO A 16 -20.05 16.37 15.11
N ALA A 17 -19.90 17.55 15.72
CA ALA A 17 -19.81 18.81 14.98
C ALA A 17 -18.58 18.85 14.05
N LEU A 18 -17.43 18.32 14.49
CA LEU A 18 -16.23 18.25 13.64
C LEU A 18 -16.39 17.24 12.49
N THR A 19 -17.12 16.16 12.72
CA THR A 19 -17.37 15.12 11.71
C THR A 19 -18.29 15.65 10.61
N ASP A 20 -19.38 16.31 10.99
CA ASP A 20 -20.35 16.93 10.07
C ASP A 20 -19.73 18.03 9.18
N HIS A 21 -18.60 18.59 9.62
CA HIS A 21 -17.89 19.67 8.94
C HIS A 21 -16.49 19.30 8.45
N GLY A 22 -16.18 18.01 8.31
CA GLY A 22 -14.84 17.54 7.93
C GLY A 22 -14.28 18.18 6.66
N GLU A 23 -15.09 18.37 5.62
CA GLU A 23 -14.69 19.03 4.36
C GLU A 23 -14.39 20.53 4.52
N ARG A 24 -15.13 21.21 5.39
CA ARG A 24 -14.89 22.62 5.69
C ARG A 24 -13.61 22.81 6.50
N ILE A 25 -13.42 22.01 7.55
CA ILE A 25 -12.21 22.00 8.39
C ILE A 25 -10.98 21.87 7.51
N THR A 26 -11.01 20.88 6.62
CA THR A 26 -9.90 20.54 5.76
C THR A 26 -9.58 21.63 4.75
N THR A 27 -10.60 22.22 4.14
CA THR A 27 -10.43 23.36 3.22
C THR A 27 -9.75 24.54 3.93
N ILE A 28 -10.23 24.90 5.13
CA ILE A 28 -9.66 25.99 5.94
C ILE A 28 -8.21 25.68 6.31
N PHE A 29 -7.95 24.47 6.79
CA PHE A 29 -6.63 23.99 7.21
C PHE A 29 -5.60 24.14 6.09
N TYR A 30 -5.83 23.53 4.92
CA TYR A 30 -4.87 23.57 3.81
C TYR A 30 -4.71 24.96 3.23
N ARG A 31 -5.82 25.69 3.01
CA ARG A 31 -5.77 27.06 2.46
C ARG A 31 -4.89 27.96 3.32
N ASN A 32 -5.12 27.95 4.64
CA ASN A 32 -4.40 28.85 5.54
C ASN A 32 -2.95 28.39 5.73
N MET A 33 -2.71 27.08 5.87
CA MET A 33 -1.37 26.53 6.06
C MET A 33 -0.48 26.79 4.84
N LEU A 34 -0.95 26.48 3.62
CA LEU A 34 -0.13 26.64 2.41
C LEU A 34 0.03 28.08 1.96
N ARG A 35 -0.89 28.98 2.36
CA ARG A 35 -0.72 30.42 2.16
C ARG A 35 0.43 30.96 3.02
N ASP A 36 0.49 30.56 4.28
CA ASP A 36 1.47 31.06 5.24
C ASP A 36 2.81 30.29 5.16
N HIS A 37 2.77 29.04 4.70
CA HIS A 37 3.90 28.12 4.54
C HIS A 37 3.91 27.51 3.12
N PRO A 38 4.20 28.30 2.07
CA PRO A 38 4.20 27.82 0.69
C PRO A 38 5.25 26.73 0.43
N GLU A 39 6.32 26.65 1.23
CA GLU A 39 7.33 25.59 1.17
C GLU A 39 6.74 24.19 1.41
N LEU A 40 5.58 24.08 2.07
CA LEU A 40 4.95 22.79 2.33
C LEU A 40 4.34 22.14 1.06
N ASN A 41 4.25 22.88 -0.05
CA ASN A 41 3.85 22.30 -1.34
C ASN A 41 4.77 21.16 -1.82
N ASP A 42 6.01 21.11 -1.31
CA ASP A 42 6.97 20.04 -1.61
C ASP A 42 6.55 18.67 -1.03
N TYR A 43 5.74 18.67 0.03
CA TYR A 43 5.34 17.47 0.76
C TYR A 43 3.93 17.00 0.39
N PHE A 44 3.02 17.94 0.14
CA PHE A 44 1.62 17.61 -0.10
C PHE A 44 1.33 17.34 -1.58
N ASN A 45 0.48 16.34 -1.84
CA ASN A 45 0.07 16.03 -3.20
C ASN A 45 -1.03 17.00 -3.64
N THR A 46 -0.70 17.88 -4.59
CA THR A 46 -1.62 18.91 -5.11
C THR A 46 -2.86 18.34 -5.81
N VAL A 47 -2.78 17.14 -6.39
CA VAL A 47 -3.93 16.47 -7.02
C VAL A 47 -4.89 15.93 -5.96
N ASN A 48 -4.36 15.36 -4.87
CA ASN A 48 -5.19 14.86 -3.77
C ASN A 48 -5.83 15.99 -2.95
N GLN A 49 -5.23 17.18 -2.95
CA GLN A 49 -5.85 18.40 -2.41
C GLN A 49 -7.04 18.83 -3.27
N ALA A 50 -6.89 18.87 -4.61
CA ALA A 50 -7.96 19.23 -5.53
C ALA A 50 -9.17 18.28 -5.45
N ASN A 51 -8.93 17.00 -5.17
CA ASN A 51 -9.96 15.96 -5.10
C ASN A 51 -10.46 15.66 -3.66
N GLY A 52 -10.00 16.40 -2.64
CA GLY A 52 -10.52 16.31 -1.26
C GLY A 52 -10.19 15.03 -0.47
N ARG A 53 -9.49 14.04 -1.05
CA ARG A 53 -9.18 12.74 -0.40
C ARG A 53 -8.17 12.85 0.73
N GLN A 54 -7.02 13.48 0.49
CA GLN A 54 -5.97 13.62 1.50
C GLN A 54 -6.40 14.48 2.70
N PRO A 55 -7.16 15.56 2.51
CA PRO A 55 -7.68 16.30 3.65
C PRO A 55 -8.61 15.49 4.54
N ARG A 56 -9.54 14.70 3.98
CA ARG A 56 -10.44 13.85 4.78
C ARG A 56 -9.66 12.83 5.63
N ALA A 57 -8.56 12.28 5.12
CA ALA A 57 -7.74 11.28 5.82
C ALA A 57 -7.10 11.81 7.11
N LEU A 58 -6.50 13.02 7.11
CA LEU A 58 -5.87 13.59 8.31
C LEU A 58 -6.89 13.81 9.44
N THR A 59 -8.02 14.42 9.11
CA THR A 59 -9.10 14.65 10.08
C THR A 59 -9.69 13.33 10.57
N ALA A 60 -9.89 12.35 9.67
CA ALA A 60 -10.41 11.04 10.04
C ALA A 60 -9.50 10.30 11.03
N VAL A 61 -8.18 10.36 10.86
CA VAL A 61 -7.24 9.74 11.80
C VAL A 61 -7.31 10.40 13.17
N ILE A 62 -7.36 11.73 13.23
CA ILE A 62 -7.41 12.47 14.50
C ILE A 62 -8.74 12.25 15.21
N LEU A 63 -9.85 12.23 14.48
CA LEU A 63 -11.18 11.93 15.02
C LEU A 63 -11.28 10.45 15.45
N SER A 64 -10.71 9.52 14.69
CA SER A 64 -10.65 8.10 15.04
C SER A 64 -9.81 7.88 16.30
N TYR A 65 -8.65 8.54 16.41
CA TYR A 65 -7.84 8.55 17.62
C TYR A 65 -8.63 9.11 18.80
N ALA A 66 -9.31 10.25 18.62
CA ALA A 66 -10.12 10.87 19.66
C ALA A 66 -11.30 9.98 20.11
N ASN A 67 -11.94 9.25 19.21
CA ASN A 67 -12.98 8.28 19.55
C ASN A 67 -12.41 7.08 20.34
N ASN A 68 -11.19 6.66 20.00
CA ASN A 68 -10.55 5.45 20.54
C ASN A 68 -9.39 5.75 21.51
N ILE A 69 -9.42 6.86 22.25
CA ILE A 69 -8.36 7.27 23.20
C ILE A 69 -7.97 6.15 24.20
N ASN A 70 -8.89 5.24 24.51
CA ASN A 70 -8.66 4.11 25.43
C ASN A 70 -8.26 2.78 24.74
N HIS A 71 -8.30 2.72 23.40
CA HIS A 71 -8.09 1.50 22.60
C HIS A 71 -7.02 1.72 21.52
N ILE A 72 -5.87 2.29 21.91
CA ILE A 72 -4.80 2.69 21.00
C ILE A 72 -4.19 1.49 20.24
N THR A 73 -4.24 0.28 20.81
CA THR A 73 -3.67 -0.93 20.19
C THR A 73 -4.20 -1.19 18.78
N GLU A 74 -5.47 -0.88 18.52
CA GLU A 74 -6.10 -1.06 17.21
C GLU A 74 -5.59 -0.05 16.16
N LEU A 75 -5.00 1.06 16.61
CA LEU A 75 -4.45 2.10 15.74
C LEU A 75 -2.98 1.87 15.40
N ILE A 76 -2.28 0.96 16.10
CA ILE A 76 -0.85 0.68 15.90
C ILE A 76 -0.53 0.39 14.42
N PRO A 77 -1.25 -0.50 13.71
CA PRO A 77 -0.94 -0.81 12.31
C PRO A 77 -1.07 0.41 11.40
N LYS A 78 -2.08 1.25 11.64
CA LYS A 78 -2.30 2.49 10.89
C LYS A 78 -1.22 3.53 11.16
N MET A 79 -0.84 3.67 12.43
CA MET A 79 0.25 4.55 12.84
C MET A 79 1.58 4.11 12.23
N GLU A 80 1.84 2.81 12.15
CA GLU A 80 3.07 2.27 11.55
C GLU A 80 3.16 2.65 10.06
N ARG A 81 2.07 2.43 9.30
CA ARG A 81 1.95 2.86 7.91
C ARG A 81 2.19 4.36 7.74
N MET A 82 1.58 5.17 8.60
CA MET A 82 1.76 6.62 8.59
C MET A 82 3.22 7.01 8.84
N CYS A 83 3.88 6.39 9.82
CA CYS A 83 5.28 6.68 10.14
C CYS A 83 6.20 6.35 8.96
N HIS A 84 6.00 5.20 8.28
CA HIS A 84 6.74 4.87 7.07
C HIS A 84 6.51 5.89 5.96
N LYS A 85 5.26 6.30 5.74
CA LYS A 85 4.93 7.33 4.75
C LYS A 85 5.59 8.68 5.08
N HIS A 86 5.51 9.12 6.32
CA HIS A 86 6.12 10.35 6.82
C HIS A 86 7.65 10.33 6.62
N CYS A 87 8.31 9.23 6.98
CA CYS A 87 9.75 9.09 6.78
C CYS A 87 10.13 9.10 5.30
N SER A 88 9.33 8.44 4.45
CA SER A 88 9.54 8.45 2.99
C SER A 88 9.36 9.85 2.37
N LEU A 89 8.75 10.79 3.08
CA LEU A 89 8.58 12.19 2.65
C LEU A 89 9.54 13.13 3.37
N GLY A 90 10.35 12.65 4.32
CA GLY A 90 11.26 13.48 5.10
C GLY A 90 10.57 14.36 6.14
N ILE A 91 9.42 13.94 6.68
CA ILE A 91 8.72 14.68 7.74
C ILE A 91 9.57 14.72 9.02
N LYS A 92 9.64 15.89 9.65
CA LYS A 92 10.45 16.16 10.84
C LYS A 92 9.59 16.61 12.03
N PRO A 93 10.11 16.51 13.27
CA PRO A 93 9.39 16.95 14.47
C PRO A 93 8.90 18.41 14.39
N GLU A 94 9.68 19.33 13.80
CA GLU A 94 9.27 20.72 13.65
C GLU A 94 8.00 20.93 12.80
N HIS A 95 7.70 20.02 11.86
CA HIS A 95 6.50 20.12 11.01
C HIS A 95 5.20 19.93 11.81
N TYR A 96 5.24 19.17 12.91
CA TYR A 96 4.05 18.91 13.73
C TYR A 96 3.50 20.16 14.41
N GLY A 97 4.36 21.12 14.79
CA GLY A 97 3.90 22.39 15.36
C GLY A 97 3.13 23.24 14.36
N ILE A 98 3.53 23.21 13.09
CA ILE A 98 2.83 23.91 12.00
C ILE A 98 1.44 23.30 11.82
N VAL A 99 1.36 21.97 11.68
CA VAL A 99 0.08 21.27 11.49
C VAL A 99 -0.88 21.52 12.67
N GLU A 100 -0.40 21.49 13.91
CA GLU A 100 -1.21 21.82 15.09
C GLU A 100 -1.86 23.19 14.96
N LYS A 101 -1.05 24.22 14.70
CA LYS A 101 -1.50 25.62 14.64
C LYS A 101 -2.68 25.79 13.69
N TYR A 102 -2.56 25.27 12.47
CA TYR A 102 -3.58 25.42 11.45
C TYR A 102 -4.78 24.51 11.67
N LEU A 103 -4.59 23.30 12.21
CA LEU A 103 -5.68 22.38 12.47
C LEU A 103 -6.57 22.88 13.61
N ILE A 104 -5.98 23.33 14.72
CA ILE A 104 -6.73 23.86 15.87
C ILE A 104 -7.43 25.17 15.49
N ALA A 105 -6.82 26.00 14.63
CA ALA A 105 -7.48 27.17 14.07
C ALA A 105 -8.71 26.79 13.20
N ALA A 106 -8.60 25.75 12.37
CA ALA A 106 -9.70 25.25 11.57
C ALA A 106 -10.85 24.68 12.43
N PHE A 107 -10.53 23.94 13.50
CA PHE A 107 -11.53 23.50 14.47
C PHE A 107 -12.20 24.69 15.15
N ALA A 108 -11.46 25.75 15.48
CA ALA A 108 -12.02 26.94 16.12
C ALA A 108 -13.00 27.69 15.20
N GLU A 109 -12.69 27.80 13.90
CA GLU A 109 -13.58 28.43 12.92
C GLU A 109 -14.90 27.65 12.76
N VAL A 110 -14.84 26.31 12.83
CA VAL A 110 -16.00 25.45 12.67
C VAL A 110 -16.84 25.35 13.94
N LEU A 111 -16.20 25.20 15.10
CA LEU A 111 -16.89 25.11 16.39
C LEU A 111 -17.41 26.47 16.89
N GLY A 112 -16.82 27.58 16.44
CA GLY A 112 -17.23 28.92 16.82
C GLY A 112 -17.25 29.10 18.35
N PRO A 113 -18.37 29.55 18.96
CA PRO A 113 -18.49 29.69 20.42
C PRO A 113 -18.27 28.41 21.22
N ALA A 114 -18.44 27.23 20.60
CA ALA A 114 -18.19 25.95 21.26
C ALA A 114 -16.69 25.66 21.47
N MET A 115 -15.79 26.39 20.77
CA MET A 115 -14.34 26.33 21.02
C MET A 115 -13.96 27.19 22.23
N THR A 116 -14.32 26.72 23.43
CA THR A 116 -13.88 27.35 24.68
C THR A 116 -12.36 27.16 24.89
N PRO A 117 -11.71 27.96 25.75
CA PRO A 117 -10.30 27.76 26.09
C PRO A 117 -9.98 26.33 26.56
N GLN A 118 -10.88 25.72 27.32
CA GLN A 118 -10.72 24.36 27.83
C GLN A 118 -10.85 23.30 26.71
N VAL A 119 -11.76 23.52 25.75
CA VAL A 119 -11.90 22.65 24.56
C VAL A 119 -10.66 22.73 23.70
N ARG A 120 -10.14 23.95 23.47
CA ARG A 120 -8.90 24.18 22.73
C ARG A 120 -7.73 23.44 23.39
N GLU A 121 -7.52 23.63 24.69
CA GLU A 121 -6.44 22.97 25.43
C GLU A 121 -6.56 21.44 25.37
N ALA A 122 -7.78 20.89 25.49
CA ALA A 122 -8.02 19.46 25.39
C ALA A 122 -7.61 18.91 24.01
N TRP A 123 -8.01 19.58 22.92
CA TRP A 123 -7.62 19.19 21.56
C TRP A 123 -6.13 19.32 21.29
N GLN A 124 -5.47 20.39 21.77
CA GLN A 124 -4.02 20.54 21.68
C GLN A 124 -3.29 19.39 22.39
N LYS A 125 -3.75 19.04 23.59
CA LYS A 125 -3.18 17.91 24.34
C LYS A 125 -3.40 16.58 23.60
N ALA A 126 -4.58 16.34 23.05
CA ALA A 126 -4.87 15.14 22.27
C ALA A 126 -4.01 15.03 21.01
N TYR A 127 -3.86 16.14 20.27
CA TYR A 127 -2.98 16.24 19.12
C TYR A 127 -1.54 15.87 19.49
N TRP A 128 -0.99 16.50 20.53
CA TRP A 128 0.39 16.27 20.93
C TRP A 128 0.64 14.87 21.51
N MET A 129 -0.39 14.21 22.04
CA MET A 129 -0.27 12.80 22.43
C MET A 129 -0.03 11.92 21.19
N LEU A 130 -0.85 12.07 20.14
CA LEU A 130 -0.66 11.34 18.89
C LEU A 130 0.66 11.72 18.20
N ALA A 131 0.94 13.03 18.08
CA ALA A 131 2.16 13.53 17.45
C ALA A 131 3.42 12.97 18.12
N LYS A 132 3.49 12.92 19.46
CA LYS A 132 4.65 12.35 20.17
C LYS A 132 4.84 10.86 19.92
N MET A 133 3.75 10.10 19.75
CA MET A 133 3.85 8.68 19.41
C MET A 133 4.40 8.49 17.99
N LEU A 134 3.92 9.28 17.03
CA LEU A 134 4.41 9.26 15.65
C LEU A 134 5.88 9.72 15.57
N ILE A 135 6.23 10.88 16.15
CA ILE A 135 7.60 11.40 16.21
C ILE A 135 8.55 10.37 16.83
N GLY A 136 8.13 9.70 17.91
CA GLY A 136 8.94 8.68 18.57
C GLY A 136 9.21 7.46 17.68
N ARG A 137 8.21 7.00 16.92
CA ARG A 137 8.35 5.88 15.98
C ARG A 137 9.13 6.27 14.73
N GLU A 138 8.86 7.44 14.15
CA GLU A 138 9.61 8.00 13.02
C GLU A 138 11.10 8.17 13.35
N ALA A 139 11.42 8.63 14.56
CA ALA A 139 12.81 8.72 15.00
C ALA A 139 13.49 7.33 15.07
N GLN A 140 12.75 6.25 15.37
CA GLN A 140 13.30 4.89 15.29
C GLN A 140 13.54 4.49 13.84
N LEU A 141 12.54 4.69 12.97
CA LEU A 141 12.65 4.39 11.54
C LEU A 141 13.83 5.13 10.89
N TYR A 142 14.01 6.42 11.15
CA TYR A 142 15.17 7.18 10.65
C TYR A 142 16.53 6.64 11.11
N ARG A 143 16.60 6.02 12.30
CA ARG A 143 17.82 5.31 12.73
C ARG A 143 18.00 4.00 11.98
N ASP A 144 16.91 3.27 11.75
CA ASP A 144 16.91 1.97 11.06
C ASP A 144 17.29 2.12 9.57
N PHE A 145 16.91 3.23 8.91
CA PHE A 145 17.34 3.55 7.54
C PHE A 145 18.84 3.86 7.42
N GLY A 146 19.52 4.06 8.54
CA GLY A 146 20.96 4.24 8.61
C GLY A 146 21.43 5.59 8.08
N LYS A 147 22.55 5.58 7.33
CA LYS A 147 23.28 6.81 6.96
C LYS A 147 22.60 7.62 5.85
N TRP A 148 21.70 7.02 5.07
CA TRP A 148 21.01 7.71 4.00
C TRP A 148 19.68 8.25 4.53
N GLN A 149 19.65 9.55 4.77
CA GLN A 149 18.45 10.29 5.15
C GLN A 149 18.17 11.37 4.10
N GLY A 150 16.90 11.57 3.77
CA GLY A 150 16.48 12.49 2.72
C GLY A 150 16.72 11.95 1.31
N TYR A 151 16.92 12.86 0.36
CA TYR A 151 16.99 12.55 -1.06
C TYR A 151 18.41 12.29 -1.53
N ARG A 152 18.57 11.27 -2.38
CA ARG A 152 19.83 10.91 -3.04
C ARG A 152 19.60 10.83 -4.53
N LYS A 153 20.61 11.25 -5.30
CA LYS A 153 20.56 11.31 -6.76
C LYS A 153 20.83 9.94 -7.39
N PHE A 154 19.97 9.56 -8.32
CA PHE A 154 20.07 8.36 -9.14
C PHE A 154 20.00 8.73 -10.60
N ARG A 155 20.85 8.09 -11.41
CA ARG A 155 20.79 8.14 -12.86
C ARG A 155 19.89 7.02 -13.35
N ILE A 156 19.03 7.32 -14.33
CA ILE A 156 18.28 6.30 -15.07
C ILE A 156 19.27 5.59 -15.99
N GLU A 157 19.62 4.36 -15.65
CA GLU A 157 20.49 3.51 -16.47
C GLU A 157 19.71 2.91 -17.64
N LYS A 158 18.45 2.55 -17.40
CA LYS A 158 17.60 1.88 -18.38
C LYS A 158 16.14 2.23 -18.19
N LYS A 159 15.40 2.42 -19.30
CA LYS A 159 13.94 2.56 -19.32
C LYS A 159 13.33 1.46 -20.19
N VAL A 160 12.40 0.69 -19.64
CA VAL A 160 11.80 -0.48 -20.30
C VAL A 160 10.28 -0.33 -20.29
N GLU A 161 9.64 -0.44 -21.44
CA GLU A 161 8.19 -0.61 -21.53
C GLU A 161 7.83 -2.04 -21.12
N GLU A 162 7.12 -2.19 -20.01
CA GLU A 162 6.70 -3.52 -19.50
C GLU A 162 5.34 -3.94 -20.08
N SER A 163 4.50 -2.96 -20.41
CA SER A 163 3.19 -3.12 -21.08
C SER A 163 2.62 -1.74 -21.40
N ASP A 164 1.74 -1.61 -22.40
CA ASP A 164 0.84 -0.47 -22.70
C ASP A 164 1.25 0.89 -22.08
N ASP A 165 0.90 1.12 -20.81
CA ASP A 165 1.10 2.38 -20.07
C ASP A 165 2.01 2.25 -18.83
N ILE A 166 2.83 1.20 -18.76
CA ILE A 166 3.67 0.83 -17.60
C ILE A 166 5.14 0.70 -18.01
N TYR A 167 6.01 1.45 -17.33
CA TYR A 167 7.44 1.53 -17.63
C TYR A 167 8.29 1.24 -16.40
N SER A 168 9.32 0.43 -16.56
CA SER A 168 10.37 0.17 -15.57
C SER A 168 11.55 1.11 -15.75
N PHE A 169 12.02 1.68 -14.64
CA PHE A 169 13.21 2.51 -14.57
C PHE A 169 14.25 1.82 -13.69
N TYR A 170 15.44 1.58 -14.24
CA TYR A 170 16.60 1.05 -13.54
C TYR A 170 17.45 2.22 -13.08
N LEU A 171 17.63 2.34 -11.76
CA LEU A 171 18.13 3.53 -11.10
C LEU A 171 19.44 3.21 -10.38
N VAL A 172 20.54 3.81 -10.84
CA VAL A 172 21.89 3.61 -10.31
C VAL A 172 22.32 4.86 -9.54
N PRO A 173 22.87 4.74 -8.32
CA PRO A 173 23.26 5.91 -7.52
C PRO A 173 24.42 6.67 -8.17
N VAL A 174 24.27 7.99 -8.30
CA VAL A 174 25.28 8.87 -8.96
C VAL A 174 26.61 8.91 -8.20
N ASP A 175 26.55 8.77 -6.87
CA ASP A 175 27.75 8.80 -6.01
C ASP A 175 28.55 7.47 -5.99
N GLY A 176 28.10 6.45 -6.74
CA GLY A 176 28.75 5.14 -6.84
C GLY A 176 28.72 4.29 -5.56
N LYS A 177 28.07 4.73 -4.47
CA LYS A 177 28.04 3.95 -3.22
C LYS A 177 26.97 2.87 -3.30
N ARG A 178 27.26 1.71 -2.70
CA ARG A 178 26.30 0.58 -2.63
C ARG A 178 24.99 0.99 -1.96
N LEU A 179 23.90 0.43 -2.47
CA LEU A 179 22.56 0.61 -1.95
C LEU A 179 22.32 -0.30 -0.75
N PRO A 180 21.61 0.18 0.29
CA PRO A 180 21.17 -0.68 1.38
C PRO A 180 20.18 -1.71 0.83
N PRO A 181 20.16 -2.94 1.41
CA PRO A 181 19.11 -3.90 1.11
C PRO A 181 17.75 -3.38 1.61
N PHE A 182 16.68 -3.94 1.06
CA PHE A 182 15.30 -3.68 1.47
C PHE A 182 14.54 -5.00 1.60
N GLN A 183 13.35 -4.96 2.21
CA GLN A 183 12.45 -6.12 2.25
C GLN A 183 11.56 -6.12 1.00
N PRO A 184 11.40 -7.26 0.31
CA PRO A 184 10.66 -7.30 -0.95
C PRO A 184 9.19 -6.96 -0.74
N GLY A 185 8.73 -5.89 -1.38
CA GLY A 185 7.41 -5.26 -1.17
C GLY A 185 7.50 -3.78 -0.79
N GLN A 186 8.63 -3.36 -0.20
CA GLN A 186 8.89 -1.97 0.16
C GLN A 186 8.95 -1.02 -1.04
N TYR A 187 8.81 0.27 -0.78
CA TYR A 187 8.81 1.34 -1.78
C TYR A 187 9.87 2.39 -1.49
N VAL A 188 10.16 3.22 -2.49
CA VAL A 188 10.92 4.46 -2.37
C VAL A 188 10.05 5.64 -2.78
N SER A 189 10.30 6.84 -2.26
CA SER A 189 9.73 8.06 -2.82
C SER A 189 10.64 8.57 -3.92
N VAL A 190 10.10 8.79 -5.12
CA VAL A 190 10.75 9.50 -6.21
C VAL A 190 10.26 10.93 -6.21
N GLN A 191 11.19 11.88 -6.19
CA GLN A 191 10.94 13.31 -6.24
C GLN A 191 11.36 13.90 -7.58
N VAL A 192 10.49 14.75 -8.13
CA VAL A 192 10.74 15.48 -9.37
C VAL A 192 10.38 16.96 -9.21
N PRO A 193 11.17 17.89 -9.77
CA PRO A 193 10.82 19.31 -9.80
C PRO A 193 9.66 19.57 -10.77
N ILE A 194 8.72 20.41 -10.37
CA ILE A 194 7.63 20.88 -11.22
C ILE A 194 7.98 22.30 -11.68
N ALA A 195 8.68 22.39 -12.82
CA ALA A 195 9.31 23.61 -13.32
C ALA A 195 8.38 24.83 -13.30
N ASP A 196 7.15 24.68 -13.79
CA ASP A 196 6.18 25.77 -13.90
C ASP A 196 5.59 26.25 -12.57
N LYS A 197 5.82 25.51 -11.48
CA LYS A 197 5.23 25.79 -10.17
C LYS A 197 6.23 26.09 -9.07
N GLY A 198 7.52 25.93 -9.32
CA GLY A 198 8.59 26.28 -8.38
C GLY A 198 8.66 25.40 -7.12
N TYR A 199 8.01 24.24 -7.12
CA TYR A 199 8.05 23.26 -6.04
C TYR A 199 8.36 21.86 -6.58
N VAL A 200 8.70 20.94 -5.69
CA VAL A 200 8.91 19.53 -6.02
C VAL A 200 7.66 18.70 -5.71
N GLN A 201 7.52 17.54 -6.37
CA GLN A 201 6.48 16.58 -6.05
C GLN A 201 7.08 15.19 -5.88
N SER A 202 6.66 14.52 -4.82
CA SER A 202 7.15 13.20 -4.45
C SER A 202 6.03 12.15 -4.57
N ARG A 203 6.32 11.00 -5.18
CA ARG A 203 5.41 9.84 -5.22
C ARG A 203 6.15 8.58 -4.85
N GLN A 204 5.45 7.69 -4.15
CA GLN A 204 5.95 6.39 -3.74
C GLN A 204 5.78 5.40 -4.88
N TYR A 205 6.84 4.64 -5.15
CA TYR A 205 6.83 3.55 -6.10
C TYR A 205 7.45 2.32 -5.44
N SER A 206 6.72 1.21 -5.45
CA SER A 206 7.26 -0.07 -4.99
C SER A 206 8.53 -0.42 -5.77
N LEU A 207 9.51 -0.92 -5.04
CA LEU A 207 10.68 -1.53 -5.66
C LEU A 207 10.21 -2.82 -6.33
N SER A 208 10.47 -2.97 -7.63
CA SER A 208 9.93 -4.07 -8.45
C SER A 208 10.95 -5.15 -8.77
N GLU A 209 12.10 -5.14 -8.10
CA GLU A 209 13.18 -6.12 -8.25
C GLU A 209 13.55 -6.72 -6.88
N ALA A 210 14.26 -7.84 -6.86
CA ALA A 210 14.91 -8.33 -5.66
C ALA A 210 15.95 -7.31 -5.14
N PRO A 211 16.32 -7.33 -3.83
CA PRO A 211 17.34 -6.43 -3.31
C PRO A 211 18.69 -6.57 -4.02
N ARG A 212 19.13 -5.48 -4.65
CA ARG A 212 20.41 -5.35 -5.36
C ARG A 212 21.26 -4.23 -4.74
N PRO A 213 22.59 -4.40 -4.64
CA PRO A 213 23.48 -3.38 -4.08
C PRO A 213 23.85 -2.27 -5.07
N ASP A 214 23.59 -2.47 -6.37
CA ASP A 214 24.06 -1.66 -7.48
C ASP A 214 22.97 -0.81 -8.13
N TYR A 215 21.72 -1.26 -8.14
CA TYR A 215 20.58 -0.47 -8.64
C TYR A 215 19.29 -0.74 -7.88
N TYR A 216 18.34 0.18 -8.00
CA TYR A 216 16.94 -0.06 -7.69
C TYR A 216 16.13 -0.08 -8.98
N ARG A 217 15.03 -0.85 -9.00
CA ARG A 217 14.05 -0.80 -10.08
C ARG A 217 12.72 -0.34 -9.52
N VAL A 218 12.16 0.69 -10.13
CA VAL A 218 10.76 1.10 -9.91
C VAL A 218 10.00 0.91 -11.21
N THR A 219 8.70 0.68 -11.09
CA THR A 219 7.83 0.49 -12.25
C THR A 219 6.61 1.38 -12.11
N VAL A 220 6.41 2.24 -13.10
CA VAL A 220 5.50 3.38 -13.06
C VAL A 220 4.43 3.17 -14.11
N LYS A 221 3.17 3.25 -13.68
CA LYS A 221 2.02 3.34 -14.58
C LYS A 221 1.70 4.80 -14.87
N ARG A 222 1.40 5.13 -16.12
CA ARG A 222 0.81 6.41 -16.50
C ARG A 222 -0.53 6.59 -15.80
N ASP A 223 -0.73 7.76 -15.23
CA ASP A 223 -2.02 8.14 -14.65
C ASP A 223 -2.65 9.18 -15.55
N GLU A 224 -3.57 8.75 -16.42
CA GLU A 224 -4.31 9.63 -17.33
C GLU A 224 -5.25 10.59 -16.58
N GLY A 225 -5.47 10.37 -15.28
CA GLY A 225 -6.26 11.22 -14.40
C GLY A 225 -7.67 10.70 -14.15
N LEU A 226 -8.34 11.34 -13.18
CA LEU A 226 -9.76 11.12 -12.89
C LEU A 226 -10.57 12.25 -13.51
N HIS A 227 -11.79 11.95 -13.97
CA HIS A 227 -12.80 12.96 -14.21
C HIS A 227 -13.12 13.66 -12.89
N MET A 228 -12.76 14.95 -12.77
CA MET A 228 -13.16 15.74 -11.61
C MET A 228 -14.67 15.99 -11.70
N THR A 229 -15.44 15.47 -10.76
CA THR A 229 -16.81 15.96 -10.53
C THR A 229 -16.74 17.01 -9.41
N ARG A 230 -17.04 18.27 -9.72
CA ARG A 230 -17.39 19.24 -8.69
C ARG A 230 -18.85 18.91 -8.31
N SER A 231 -19.04 18.31 -7.13
CA SER A 231 -20.37 18.11 -6.53
C SER A 231 -21.38 17.30 -7.36
N GLY A 232 -21.01 16.08 -7.78
CA GLY A 232 -21.99 15.05 -8.18
C GLY A 232 -22.93 15.40 -9.34
N ARG A 233 -22.62 16.42 -10.14
CA ARG A 233 -23.32 16.73 -11.40
C ARG A 233 -22.31 16.79 -12.52
N TYR A 234 -22.61 16.05 -13.59
CA TYR A 234 -21.92 16.14 -14.88
C TYR A 234 -22.09 17.56 -15.42
N LEU A 235 -21.07 18.40 -15.25
CA LEU A 235 -20.92 19.59 -16.07
C LEU A 235 -19.99 19.20 -17.22
N GLY A 236 -20.50 19.31 -18.45
CA GLY A 236 -19.75 19.01 -19.66
C GLY A 236 -18.44 19.79 -19.71
N GLY A 237 -17.35 19.04 -19.84
CA GLY A 237 -15.98 19.53 -19.88
C GLY A 237 -15.01 18.41 -19.54
N ASP A 238 -14.55 17.68 -20.56
CA ASP A 238 -13.58 16.57 -20.50
C ASP A 238 -12.18 17.01 -20.05
N ALA A 239 -12.03 17.57 -18.86
CA ALA A 239 -10.71 17.86 -18.29
C ALA A 239 -10.34 16.74 -17.30
N LEU A 240 -9.72 15.68 -17.82
CA LEU A 240 -8.94 14.76 -16.99
C LEU A 240 -7.84 15.55 -16.28
N ASN A 241 -7.58 15.25 -15.00
CA ASN A 241 -6.44 15.81 -14.26
C ASN A 241 -5.35 14.73 -14.14
N PRO A 242 -4.42 14.63 -15.11
CA PRO A 242 -3.44 13.56 -15.16
C PRO A 242 -2.45 13.61 -13.98
N GLY A 243 -1.96 12.45 -13.57
CA GLY A 243 -0.99 12.34 -12.50
C GLY A 243 0.34 12.99 -12.88
N VAL A 244 0.69 14.06 -12.18
CA VAL A 244 1.84 14.92 -12.54
C VAL A 244 3.16 14.13 -12.62
N VAL A 245 3.49 13.33 -11.59
CA VAL A 245 4.80 12.67 -11.50
C VAL A 245 4.92 11.47 -12.44
N SER A 246 3.88 10.65 -12.59
CA SER A 246 3.95 9.49 -13.49
C SER A 246 4.08 9.91 -14.95
N ASN A 247 3.31 10.89 -15.40
CA ASN A 247 3.42 11.41 -16.77
C ASN A 247 4.78 12.09 -16.98
N LEU A 248 5.27 12.91 -16.02
CA LEU A 248 6.59 13.53 -16.12
C LEU A 248 7.72 12.49 -16.23
N LEU A 249 7.70 11.44 -15.41
CA LEU A 249 8.69 10.37 -15.48
C LEU A 249 8.66 9.63 -16.82
N ILE A 250 7.47 9.40 -17.39
CA ILE A 250 7.35 8.65 -18.64
C ILE A 250 7.67 9.53 -19.86
N ASP A 251 7.23 10.79 -19.88
CA ASP A 251 7.33 11.66 -21.05
C ASP A 251 8.63 12.45 -21.12
N MET A 252 9.19 12.81 -19.96
CA MET A 252 10.27 13.81 -19.87
C MET A 252 11.56 13.26 -19.26
N LYS A 253 11.61 11.97 -18.90
CA LYS A 253 12.80 11.34 -18.34
C LYS A 253 13.22 10.14 -19.17
N ASP A 254 14.47 10.17 -19.60
CA ASP A 254 15.09 9.13 -20.41
C ASP A 254 16.39 8.60 -19.77
N GLU A 255 17.02 7.64 -20.43
CA GLU A 255 18.29 7.08 -19.99
C GLU A 255 19.36 8.19 -19.92
N GLY A 256 20.10 8.23 -18.81
CA GLY A 256 21.06 9.29 -18.48
C GLY A 256 20.52 10.39 -17.57
N ASP A 257 19.20 10.60 -17.51
CA ASP A 257 18.62 11.62 -16.63
C ASP A 257 18.74 11.29 -15.15
N ILE A 258 18.69 12.34 -14.33
CA ILE A 258 18.73 12.23 -12.87
C ILE A 258 17.33 12.38 -12.27
N VAL A 259 17.04 11.52 -11.30
CA VAL A 259 15.91 11.59 -10.38
C VAL A 259 16.42 11.45 -8.94
N GLU A 260 15.61 11.91 -7.98
CA GLU A 260 15.98 11.86 -6.57
C GLU A 260 15.07 10.90 -5.81
N LEU A 261 15.68 9.99 -5.04
CA LEU A 261 14.99 8.95 -4.29
C LEU A 261 15.23 9.12 -2.79
N THR A 262 14.29 8.64 -1.98
CA THR A 262 14.52 8.38 -0.55
C THR A 262 14.99 6.96 -0.30
N HIS A 263 15.43 6.67 0.92
CA HIS A 263 15.63 5.30 1.38
C HIS A 263 14.35 4.44 1.18
N PRO A 264 14.50 3.11 1.08
CA PRO A 264 13.36 2.19 1.13
C PRO A 264 12.55 2.35 2.43
N ALA A 265 11.24 2.26 2.33
CA ALA A 265 10.29 2.33 3.43
C ALA A 265 9.06 1.44 3.13
N GLY A 266 8.17 1.31 4.10
CA GLY A 266 6.94 0.54 3.98
C GLY A 266 6.95 -0.71 4.86
N GLU A 267 5.76 -1.06 5.32
CA GLU A 267 5.44 -2.18 6.19
C GLU A 267 4.87 -3.39 5.43
N PHE A 268 4.52 -3.22 4.15
CA PHE A 268 4.13 -4.32 3.27
C PHE A 268 5.36 -4.98 2.67
N TYR A 269 5.70 -6.17 3.17
CA TYR A 269 6.78 -6.98 2.60
C TYR A 269 6.64 -8.44 3.01
N LEU A 270 7.30 -9.33 2.25
CA LEU A 270 7.51 -10.70 2.67
C LEU A 270 8.74 -10.79 3.59
N ASP A 271 8.56 -11.30 4.81
CA ASP A 271 9.67 -11.55 5.73
C ASP A 271 10.51 -12.74 5.26
N MET A 272 11.66 -12.43 4.66
CA MET A 272 12.60 -13.42 4.16
C MET A 272 13.40 -14.13 5.26
N SER A 273 13.32 -13.70 6.52
CA SER A 273 13.94 -14.40 7.65
C SER A 273 13.20 -15.69 8.02
N ASN A 274 11.93 -15.79 7.65
CA ASN A 274 11.15 -17.01 7.77
C ASN A 274 11.52 -17.97 6.63
N THR A 275 12.30 -19.00 6.93
CA THR A 275 12.70 -20.04 5.97
C THR A 275 11.67 -21.17 5.84
N SER A 276 10.44 -20.98 6.33
CA SER A 276 9.38 -21.98 6.17
C SER A 276 9.01 -22.17 4.70
N ASN A 277 8.53 -23.38 4.38
CA ASN A 277 7.93 -23.70 3.08
C ASN A 277 6.44 -23.32 3.02
N VAL A 278 6.00 -22.37 3.85
CA VAL A 278 4.61 -21.89 3.84
C VAL A 278 4.30 -21.29 2.47
N PRO A 279 3.25 -21.76 1.77
CA PRO A 279 2.87 -21.19 0.48
C PRO A 279 2.57 -19.70 0.58
N ILE A 280 2.89 -18.97 -0.48
CA ILE A 280 2.45 -17.59 -0.65
C ILE A 280 1.60 -17.45 -1.90
N VAL A 281 0.53 -16.66 -1.80
CA VAL A 281 -0.34 -16.32 -2.92
C VAL A 281 -0.20 -14.83 -3.20
N LEU A 282 0.32 -14.49 -4.38
CA LEU A 282 0.56 -13.13 -4.84
C LEU A 282 -0.59 -12.71 -5.77
N ILE A 283 -1.49 -11.87 -5.27
CA ILE A 283 -2.71 -11.45 -5.95
C ILE A 283 -2.57 -9.99 -6.35
N SER A 284 -2.63 -9.70 -7.65
CA SER A 284 -2.46 -8.32 -8.12
C SER A 284 -3.33 -7.95 -9.31
N ALA A 285 -3.59 -6.64 -9.44
CA ALA A 285 -4.26 -6.07 -10.60
C ALA A 285 -3.51 -4.84 -11.13
N GLY A 286 -3.28 -4.80 -12.45
CA GLY A 286 -2.53 -3.72 -13.12
C GLY A 286 -1.17 -3.48 -12.47
N VAL A 287 -0.83 -2.22 -12.19
CA VAL A 287 0.47 -1.85 -11.59
C VAL A 287 0.67 -2.34 -10.15
N GLY A 288 -0.36 -2.87 -9.49
CA GLY A 288 -0.23 -3.57 -8.20
C GLY A 288 0.68 -4.81 -8.25
N VAL A 289 1.05 -5.25 -9.45
CA VAL A 289 2.03 -6.32 -9.71
C VAL A 289 3.45 -5.99 -9.25
N THR A 290 3.77 -4.71 -9.07
CA THR A 290 5.13 -4.24 -8.81
C THR A 290 5.77 -4.76 -7.53
N PRO A 291 5.16 -4.67 -6.33
CA PRO A 291 5.73 -5.30 -5.15
C PRO A 291 5.71 -6.84 -5.24
N MET A 292 4.73 -7.42 -5.95
CA MET A 292 4.66 -8.87 -6.15
C MET A 292 5.86 -9.39 -6.95
N MET A 293 6.32 -8.61 -7.94
CA MET A 293 7.52 -8.94 -8.73
C MET A 293 8.78 -8.93 -7.86
N SER A 294 8.91 -7.97 -6.94
CA SER A 294 10.02 -7.95 -5.98
C SER A 294 10.01 -9.17 -5.05
N ILE A 295 8.84 -9.55 -4.54
CA ILE A 295 8.65 -10.76 -3.75
C ILE A 295 9.01 -12.00 -4.57
N LEU A 296 8.46 -12.12 -5.78
CA LEU A 296 8.68 -13.28 -6.66
C LEU A 296 10.16 -13.47 -7.01
N ASN A 297 10.87 -12.41 -7.40
CA ASN A 297 12.29 -12.49 -7.71
C ASN A 297 13.11 -12.88 -6.48
N THR A 298 12.81 -12.28 -5.32
CA THR A 298 13.54 -12.56 -4.08
C THR A 298 13.34 -14.01 -3.59
N VAL A 299 12.09 -14.51 -3.64
CA VAL A 299 11.78 -15.89 -3.28
C VAL A 299 12.38 -16.88 -4.27
N SER A 300 12.34 -16.56 -5.57
CA SER A 300 12.92 -17.43 -6.60
C SER A 300 14.43 -17.61 -6.43
N GLU A 301 15.13 -16.58 -5.94
CA GLU A 301 16.57 -16.62 -5.69
C GLU A 301 16.95 -17.25 -4.34
N ARG A 302 16.19 -16.94 -3.28
CA ARG A 302 16.60 -17.25 -1.89
C ARG A 302 15.84 -18.41 -1.25
N GLN A 303 14.62 -18.68 -1.72
CA GLN A 303 13.74 -19.73 -1.21
C GLN A 303 13.16 -20.55 -2.38
N PRO A 304 14.02 -21.20 -3.19
CA PRO A 304 13.59 -21.74 -4.47
C PRO A 304 12.55 -22.87 -4.37
N HIS A 305 12.40 -23.50 -3.20
CA HIS A 305 11.42 -24.57 -2.95
C HIS A 305 10.11 -24.07 -2.36
N ARG A 306 10.02 -22.80 -1.93
CA ARG A 306 8.78 -22.25 -1.38
C ARG A 306 7.69 -22.27 -2.45
N PRO A 307 6.51 -22.86 -2.18
CA PRO A 307 5.38 -22.83 -3.12
C PRO A 307 4.88 -21.40 -3.31
N VAL A 308 4.62 -21.01 -4.56
CA VAL A 308 4.18 -19.66 -4.90
C VAL A 308 3.07 -19.76 -5.94
N SER A 309 1.94 -19.10 -5.67
CA SER A 309 0.88 -18.88 -6.64
C SER A 309 0.84 -17.43 -7.08
N TRP A 310 0.85 -17.21 -8.39
CA TRP A 310 0.82 -15.91 -9.03
C TRP A 310 -0.54 -15.69 -9.70
N ILE A 311 -1.34 -14.78 -9.17
CA ILE A 311 -2.68 -14.47 -9.66
C ILE A 311 -2.71 -13.02 -10.07
N HIS A 312 -2.80 -12.76 -11.38
CA HIS A 312 -2.66 -11.41 -11.91
C HIS A 312 -3.78 -11.04 -12.90
N GLY A 313 -4.35 -9.86 -12.70
CA GLY A 313 -5.36 -9.29 -13.58
C GLY A 313 -4.81 -8.10 -14.36
N SER A 314 -4.92 -8.14 -15.69
CA SER A 314 -4.64 -7.01 -16.56
C SER A 314 -5.84 -6.69 -17.46
N ARG A 315 -5.86 -5.48 -18.02
CA ARG A 315 -6.84 -5.12 -19.04
C ARG A 315 -6.50 -5.74 -20.39
N ARG A 316 -5.23 -5.69 -20.79
CA ARG A 316 -4.71 -6.17 -22.09
C ARG A 316 -3.35 -6.84 -21.88
N SER A 317 -2.27 -6.08 -22.02
CA SER A 317 -0.90 -6.58 -21.90
C SER A 317 -0.53 -6.83 -20.43
N VAL A 318 0.21 -7.90 -20.15
CA VAL A 318 0.59 -8.27 -18.77
C VAL A 318 2.00 -7.75 -18.50
N PRO A 319 2.21 -6.86 -17.51
CA PRO A 319 3.55 -6.41 -17.14
C PRO A 319 4.44 -7.58 -16.72
N PHE A 320 5.73 -7.54 -17.07
CA PHE A 320 6.71 -8.57 -16.73
C PHE A 320 6.39 -9.99 -17.28
N TYR A 321 5.55 -10.11 -18.30
CA TYR A 321 5.07 -11.41 -18.81
C TYR A 321 6.21 -12.41 -19.07
N ASP A 322 7.23 -12.01 -19.83
CA ASP A 322 8.36 -12.89 -20.16
C ASP A 322 9.18 -13.32 -18.94
N GLN A 323 9.32 -12.42 -17.96
CA GLN A 323 10.02 -12.72 -16.71
C GLN A 323 9.25 -13.76 -15.89
N VAL A 324 7.93 -13.60 -15.72
CA VAL A 324 7.07 -14.56 -15.02
C VAL A 324 7.10 -15.92 -15.70
N ARG A 325 6.98 -15.96 -17.04
CA ARG A 325 7.02 -17.21 -17.82
C ARG A 325 8.36 -17.92 -17.70
N ARG A 326 9.47 -17.19 -17.70
CA ARG A 326 10.82 -17.75 -17.48
C ARG A 326 10.95 -18.34 -16.08
N ILE A 327 10.42 -17.67 -15.06
CA ILE A 327 10.40 -18.19 -13.68
C ILE A 327 9.55 -19.45 -13.59
N ALA A 328 8.38 -19.47 -14.23
CA ALA A 328 7.48 -20.63 -14.25
C ALA A 328 8.12 -21.89 -14.85
N ARG A 329 8.84 -21.74 -15.97
CA ARG A 329 9.55 -22.87 -16.62
C ARG A 329 10.58 -23.54 -15.71
N ASN A 330 11.16 -22.79 -14.77
CA ASN A 330 12.22 -23.28 -13.89
C ASN A 330 11.70 -23.72 -12.51
N ARG A 331 10.38 -23.64 -12.25
CA ARG A 331 9.80 -23.86 -10.91
C ARG A 331 8.50 -24.68 -11.00
N PRO A 332 8.56 -26.01 -10.82
CA PRO A 332 7.35 -26.86 -10.86
C PRO A 332 6.30 -26.52 -9.79
N SER A 333 6.71 -25.95 -8.65
CA SER A 333 5.82 -25.50 -7.56
C SER A 333 5.24 -24.09 -7.77
N PHE A 334 5.54 -23.45 -8.91
CA PHE A 334 4.99 -22.14 -9.26
C PHE A 334 3.69 -22.31 -10.05
N ARG A 335 2.61 -21.70 -9.56
CA ARG A 335 1.29 -21.67 -10.21
C ARG A 335 1.04 -20.28 -10.79
N THR A 336 0.36 -20.19 -11.93
CA THR A 336 0.01 -18.92 -12.56
C THR A 336 -1.44 -18.92 -13.00
N ASN A 337 -2.18 -17.87 -12.66
CA ASN A 337 -3.53 -17.57 -13.13
C ASN A 337 -3.58 -16.13 -13.65
N ILE A 338 -3.78 -15.95 -14.95
CA ILE A 338 -3.77 -14.67 -15.65
C ILE A 338 -5.18 -14.35 -16.13
N PHE A 339 -5.72 -13.24 -15.63
CA PHE A 339 -7.01 -12.69 -16.02
C PHE A 339 -6.80 -11.51 -16.98
N LYS A 340 -7.50 -11.51 -18.11
CA LYS A 340 -7.52 -10.39 -19.07
C LYS A 340 -8.95 -9.97 -19.35
N THR A 341 -9.28 -8.68 -19.26
CA THR A 341 -10.64 -8.21 -19.62
C THR A 341 -10.79 -7.87 -21.11
N HIS A 342 -9.69 -7.71 -21.83
CA HIS A 342 -9.66 -7.48 -23.28
C HIS A 342 -8.53 -8.29 -23.89
N LEU A 343 -8.89 -9.22 -24.78
CA LEU A 343 -7.93 -10.05 -25.49
C LEU A 343 -7.46 -9.34 -26.77
N ALA A 344 -6.17 -9.47 -27.07
CA ALA A 344 -5.62 -9.16 -28.38
C ALA A 344 -5.77 -10.37 -29.32
N GLU A 345 -5.65 -10.16 -30.63
CA GLU A 345 -5.68 -11.28 -31.60
C GLU A 345 -4.55 -12.29 -31.36
N SER A 346 -3.43 -11.84 -30.79
CA SER A 346 -2.29 -12.69 -30.43
C SER A 346 -2.48 -13.47 -29.13
N ASP A 347 -3.58 -13.28 -28.41
CA ASP A 347 -3.81 -13.98 -27.14
C ASP A 347 -4.27 -15.42 -27.35
N VAL A 348 -3.69 -16.34 -26.57
CA VAL A 348 -3.94 -17.78 -26.66
C VAL A 348 -4.24 -18.33 -25.27
N TYR A 349 -5.41 -18.97 -25.14
CA TYR A 349 -5.88 -19.59 -23.91
C TYR A 349 -4.88 -20.63 -23.36
N GLY A 350 -4.60 -20.56 -22.05
CA GLY A 350 -3.63 -21.40 -21.35
C GLY A 350 -2.16 -21.06 -21.63
N ILE A 351 -1.89 -20.03 -22.46
CA ILE A 351 -0.54 -19.57 -22.78
C ILE A 351 -0.33 -18.12 -22.33
N THR A 352 -1.13 -17.20 -22.85
CA THR A 352 -1.02 -15.76 -22.55
C THR A 352 -2.06 -15.29 -21.54
N TYR A 353 -3.13 -16.05 -21.34
CA TYR A 353 -4.17 -15.84 -20.34
C TYR A 353 -4.85 -17.15 -19.96
N ASP A 354 -5.50 -17.18 -18.79
CA ASP A 354 -6.27 -18.32 -18.27
C ASP A 354 -7.77 -17.99 -18.17
N HIS A 355 -8.09 -16.70 -18.01
CA HIS A 355 -9.46 -16.20 -17.89
C HIS A 355 -9.64 -14.87 -18.65
N ASP A 356 -10.77 -14.69 -19.33
CA ASP A 356 -11.08 -13.56 -20.22
C ASP A 356 -12.10 -12.56 -19.62
N PHE A 357 -12.19 -12.52 -18.29
CA PHE A 357 -13.08 -11.65 -17.52
C PHE A 357 -12.34 -11.00 -16.35
N ARG A 358 -13.01 -10.07 -15.66
CA ARG A 358 -12.46 -9.42 -14.46
C ARG A 358 -12.14 -10.48 -13.40
N MET A 359 -10.98 -10.37 -12.75
CA MET A 359 -10.54 -11.37 -11.76
C MET A 359 -11.62 -11.74 -10.74
N ASP A 360 -11.86 -13.05 -10.64
CA ASP A 360 -12.77 -13.68 -9.68
C ASP A 360 -12.06 -14.91 -9.09
N LEU A 361 -11.70 -14.85 -7.81
CA LEU A 361 -11.01 -15.95 -7.13
C LEU A 361 -11.88 -17.21 -7.02
N ALA A 362 -13.21 -17.11 -7.18
CA ALA A 362 -14.07 -18.28 -7.24
C ALA A 362 -13.84 -19.14 -8.48
N LYS A 363 -13.15 -18.60 -9.50
CA LYS A 363 -12.78 -19.29 -10.74
C LYS A 363 -11.36 -19.85 -10.72
N VAL A 364 -10.57 -19.52 -9.70
CA VAL A 364 -9.24 -20.09 -9.50
C VAL A 364 -9.38 -21.41 -8.76
N ASP A 365 -8.61 -22.42 -9.18
CA ASP A 365 -8.58 -23.70 -8.48
C ASP A 365 -8.16 -23.54 -7.02
N LYS A 366 -8.87 -24.20 -6.10
CA LYS A 366 -8.62 -24.07 -4.66
C LYS A 366 -7.21 -24.51 -4.25
N GLU A 367 -6.61 -25.41 -5.03
CA GLU A 367 -5.22 -25.86 -4.85
C GLU A 367 -4.22 -24.74 -5.16
N ASP A 368 -4.47 -23.95 -6.20
CA ASP A 368 -3.64 -22.79 -6.56
C ASP A 368 -3.78 -21.65 -5.55
N LEU A 369 -4.88 -21.59 -4.82
CA LEU A 369 -5.05 -20.68 -3.69
C LEU A 369 -4.46 -21.22 -2.38
N TYR A 370 -4.02 -22.48 -2.34
CA TYR A 370 -3.54 -23.14 -1.13
C TYR A 370 -4.49 -23.01 0.08
N LEU A 371 -5.82 -23.03 -0.16
CA LEU A 371 -6.84 -22.87 0.90
C LEU A 371 -6.78 -23.97 1.97
N CYS A 372 -6.29 -25.16 1.61
CA CYS A 372 -6.13 -26.29 2.54
C CYS A 372 -4.96 -26.11 3.50
N ASN A 373 -4.06 -25.15 3.27
CA ASN A 373 -2.95 -24.86 4.17
C ASN A 373 -3.31 -23.66 5.06
N SER A 374 -3.43 -23.92 6.37
CA SER A 374 -3.84 -22.94 7.38
C SER A 374 -2.79 -21.87 7.66
N SER A 375 -1.57 -22.04 7.15
CA SER A 375 -0.48 -21.07 7.28
C SER A 375 -0.25 -20.22 6.04
N THR A 376 -0.90 -20.52 4.90
CA THR A 376 -0.74 -19.76 3.66
C THR A 376 -0.94 -18.26 3.89
N GLU A 377 0.00 -17.46 3.37
CA GLU A 377 -0.04 -16.00 3.40
C GLU A 377 -0.47 -15.45 2.02
N TYR A 378 -1.30 -14.41 2.03
CA TYR A 378 -1.88 -13.79 0.84
C TYR A 378 -1.42 -12.34 0.76
N TYR A 379 -0.76 -11.98 -0.33
CA TYR A 379 -0.25 -10.63 -0.59
C TYR A 379 -1.08 -10.03 -1.72
N ILE A 380 -1.78 -8.94 -1.43
CA ILE A 380 -2.83 -8.39 -2.29
C ILE A 380 -2.52 -6.92 -2.61
N CYS A 381 -2.44 -6.56 -3.89
CA CYS A 381 -2.20 -5.18 -4.29
C CYS A 381 -2.91 -4.82 -5.62
N GLY A 382 -3.65 -3.73 -5.62
CA GLY A 382 -4.39 -3.25 -6.78
C GLY A 382 -5.31 -2.08 -6.44
N PRO A 383 -6.31 -1.77 -7.28
CA PRO A 383 -7.34 -0.80 -6.93
C PRO A 383 -8.08 -1.19 -5.64
N GLU A 384 -8.51 -0.21 -4.86
CA GLU A 384 -9.15 -0.43 -3.55
C GLU A 384 -10.33 -1.41 -3.62
N GLN A 385 -11.28 -1.18 -4.52
CA GLN A 385 -12.44 -2.06 -4.70
C GLN A 385 -12.05 -3.51 -5.05
N PHE A 386 -10.98 -3.67 -5.84
CA PHE A 386 -10.45 -5.00 -6.15
C PHE A 386 -9.91 -5.69 -4.90
N MET A 387 -9.12 -4.99 -4.08
CA MET A 387 -8.58 -5.57 -2.85
C MET A 387 -9.66 -5.94 -1.84
N LEU A 388 -10.72 -5.13 -1.73
CA LEU A 388 -11.89 -5.44 -0.89
C LEU A 388 -12.57 -6.73 -1.35
N GLU A 389 -12.84 -6.88 -2.65
CA GLU A 389 -13.45 -8.10 -3.22
C GLU A 389 -12.59 -9.35 -2.96
N MET A 390 -11.26 -9.25 -3.11
CA MET A 390 -10.35 -10.38 -2.83
C MET A 390 -10.39 -10.78 -1.35
N ALA A 391 -10.40 -9.79 -0.45
CA ALA A 391 -10.47 -10.01 0.99
C ALA A 391 -11.79 -10.66 1.41
N GLU A 392 -12.92 -10.21 0.85
CA GLU A 392 -14.24 -10.75 1.11
C GLU A 392 -14.33 -12.23 0.70
N TYR A 393 -13.80 -12.57 -0.49
CA TYR A 393 -13.73 -13.95 -0.95
C TYR A 393 -12.90 -14.82 0.00
N LEU A 394 -11.67 -14.41 0.33
CA LEU A 394 -10.78 -15.17 1.21
C LEU A 394 -11.38 -15.34 2.62
N LYS A 395 -12.03 -14.30 3.15
CA LYS A 395 -12.77 -14.39 4.42
C LYS A 395 -13.92 -15.39 4.35
N ALA A 396 -14.67 -15.42 3.25
CA ALA A 396 -15.71 -16.43 3.02
C ALA A 396 -15.13 -17.86 2.95
N GLN A 397 -13.87 -18.00 2.52
CA GLN A 397 -13.11 -19.26 2.59
C GLN A 397 -12.44 -19.52 3.95
N LYS A 398 -12.75 -18.74 5.00
CA LYS A 398 -12.20 -18.84 6.36
C LYS A 398 -10.69 -18.58 6.43
N VAL A 399 -10.17 -17.72 5.58
CA VAL A 399 -8.81 -17.18 5.73
C VAL A 399 -8.82 -16.10 6.80
N ASP A 400 -7.90 -16.21 7.76
CA ASP A 400 -7.80 -15.27 8.88
C ASP A 400 -7.20 -13.93 8.42
N ALA A 401 -7.72 -12.82 8.95
CA ALA A 401 -7.26 -11.48 8.59
C ALA A 401 -5.73 -11.26 8.71
N PRO A 402 -5.02 -11.77 9.73
CA PRO A 402 -3.58 -11.59 9.84
C PRO A 402 -2.75 -12.26 8.72
N ARG A 403 -3.36 -13.17 7.95
CA ARG A 403 -2.72 -13.85 6.80
C ARG A 403 -2.93 -13.10 5.48
N MET A 404 -3.72 -12.03 5.49
CA MET A 404 -3.99 -11.20 4.32
C MET A 404 -3.27 -9.86 4.46
N HIS A 405 -2.29 -9.63 3.60
CA HIS A 405 -1.45 -8.45 3.56
C HIS A 405 -1.85 -7.58 2.38
N PHE A 406 -2.00 -6.28 2.60
CA PHE A 406 -2.50 -5.35 1.59
C PHE A 406 -1.57 -4.15 1.43
N GLU A 407 -1.35 -3.73 0.18
CA GLU A 407 -0.65 -2.49 -0.16
C GLU A 407 -1.56 -1.57 -0.98
N LEU A 408 -1.76 -0.34 -0.50
CA LEU A 408 -2.63 0.67 -1.12
C LEU A 408 -1.81 1.78 -1.77
N PHE A 409 -2.01 2.00 -3.07
CA PHE A 409 -1.32 3.06 -3.83
C PHE A 409 -2.01 4.44 -3.79
N SER A 410 -2.98 4.62 -2.89
CA SER A 410 -3.71 5.87 -2.69
C SER A 410 -3.54 6.37 -1.25
N THR A 411 -3.83 7.66 -1.01
CA THR A 411 -3.93 8.20 0.35
C THR A 411 -5.23 7.79 0.99
N GLY A 412 -5.17 7.26 2.21
CA GLY A 412 -6.33 6.81 2.99
C GLY A 412 -6.11 5.41 3.54
N ASP A 413 -7.08 4.93 4.31
CA ASP A 413 -7.19 3.53 4.69
C ASP A 413 -8.23 2.85 3.80
N MET A 414 -8.11 1.54 3.62
CA MET A 414 -9.27 0.76 3.19
C MET A 414 -10.26 0.67 4.35
N GLU A 415 -11.43 1.27 4.20
CA GLU A 415 -12.53 1.07 5.13
C GLU A 415 -13.23 -0.25 4.80
N PHE A 416 -12.81 -1.34 5.45
CA PHE A 416 -13.64 -2.54 5.51
C PHE A 416 -14.89 -2.20 6.34
N LYS A 417 -16.04 -1.97 5.70
CA LYS A 417 -17.32 -1.99 6.39
C LYS A 417 -17.66 -3.43 6.75
N VAL A 418 -17.12 -3.91 7.86
CA VAL A 418 -17.57 -5.19 8.44
C VAL A 418 -17.58 -5.07 9.95
N ASP A 419 -18.70 -5.45 10.56
CA ASP A 419 -18.86 -5.61 12.01
C ASP A 419 -17.62 -6.27 12.62
N ASN A 420 -17.03 -5.59 13.61
CA ASN A 420 -15.95 -6.03 14.50
C ASN A 420 -14.83 -6.84 13.82
N LEU A 421 -13.75 -6.19 13.34
CA LEU A 421 -12.37 -6.68 13.49
C LEU A 421 -11.35 -5.68 12.92
N SER A 422 -10.41 -5.30 13.78
CA SER A 422 -9.19 -4.56 13.49
C SER A 422 -8.17 -5.46 12.79
N ILE A 423 -7.57 -4.98 11.69
CA ILE A 423 -6.48 -5.68 11.00
C ILE A 423 -5.18 -5.31 11.71
N GLY A 424 -4.69 -6.23 12.55
CA GLY A 424 -3.38 -6.16 13.18
C GLY A 424 -2.27 -6.53 12.19
N SER A 425 -1.30 -5.63 12.00
CA SER A 425 0.02 -5.99 11.47
C SER A 425 0.69 -6.97 12.44
N ALA A 426 1.26 -8.05 11.91
CA ALA A 426 1.91 -9.11 12.66
C ALA A 426 2.90 -8.55 13.71
N SER A 427 2.60 -8.76 15.00
CA SER A 427 3.58 -8.63 16.07
C SER A 427 3.80 -10.02 16.68
N LYS A 428 5.08 -10.38 16.80
CA LYS A 428 5.57 -11.68 17.27
C LYS A 428 5.10 -11.97 18.69
N ALA A 429 4.55 -13.16 18.91
CA ALA A 429 4.61 -13.85 20.19
C ALA A 429 4.64 -15.38 19.94
N ASN A 430 5.75 -16.02 20.30
CA ASN A 430 5.91 -17.46 20.34
C ASN A 430 5.19 -18.05 21.56
N SER A 431 4.40 -19.11 21.37
CA SER A 431 4.52 -20.36 22.16
C SER A 431 3.62 -21.46 21.59
N ILE A 432 4.22 -22.63 21.44
CA ILE A 432 3.70 -23.90 20.93
C ILE A 432 2.67 -24.51 21.90
N ASN A 433 1.58 -25.09 21.38
CA ASN A 433 1.13 -26.45 21.71
C ASN A 433 0.07 -26.93 20.72
N GLY A 434 0.27 -28.15 20.22
CA GLY A 434 -0.48 -28.72 19.10
C GLY A 434 -1.79 -29.41 19.49
N SER A 435 -2.64 -29.55 18.48
CA SER A 435 -3.61 -30.62 18.37
C SER A 435 -3.95 -30.81 16.89
N GLU A 436 -3.61 -31.97 16.34
CA GLU A 436 -3.88 -32.38 14.97
C GLU A 436 -5.39 -32.43 14.71
N ALA A 437 -5.85 -31.71 13.69
CA ALA A 437 -7.18 -31.92 13.11
C ALA A 437 -7.04 -32.80 11.87
N ARG A 438 -7.56 -34.03 11.95
CA ARG A 438 -7.63 -34.99 10.83
C ARG A 438 -8.63 -34.51 9.78
N CYS A 439 -8.22 -34.50 8.51
CA CYS A 439 -9.15 -34.49 7.37
C CYS A 439 -9.80 -35.87 7.18
N PRO A 440 -11.06 -35.95 6.72
CA PRO A 440 -11.73 -37.21 6.45
C PRO A 440 -11.25 -37.81 5.13
N SER A 441 -10.78 -39.06 5.20
CA SER A 441 -10.45 -39.89 4.04
C SER A 441 -11.71 -40.31 3.28
N SER A 442 -11.66 -40.17 1.96
CA SER A 442 -12.62 -40.72 1.00
C SER A 442 -12.78 -42.23 1.19
N GLY A 443 -13.97 -42.68 1.59
CA GLY A 443 -14.34 -44.08 1.61
C GLY A 443 -14.68 -44.57 0.20
N ALA A 444 -13.82 -45.41 -0.36
CA ALA A 444 -14.12 -46.24 -1.51
C ALA A 444 -14.93 -47.45 -1.04
N ILE A 445 -16.13 -47.64 -1.62
CA ILE A 445 -16.95 -48.84 -1.42
C ILE A 445 -16.40 -49.92 -2.36
N SER A 446 -15.74 -50.93 -1.79
CA SER A 446 -15.36 -52.16 -2.49
C SER A 446 -16.47 -53.20 -2.39
N THR A 447 -16.89 -53.71 -3.54
CA THR A 447 -17.72 -54.91 -3.70
C THR A 447 -16.89 -56.17 -3.43
N ASN A 448 -17.39 -57.05 -2.55
CA ASN A 448 -16.85 -58.39 -2.29
C ASN A 448 -17.18 -59.37 -3.42
N GLY A 449 -16.25 -60.29 -3.72
CA GLY A 449 -16.50 -61.48 -4.53
C GLY A 449 -15.24 -62.28 -4.86
N ALA A 450 -14.94 -63.28 -4.02
CA ALA A 450 -13.79 -64.19 -4.07
C ALA A 450 -13.64 -64.96 -5.41
N THR A 451 -12.43 -65.30 -5.88
CA THR A 451 -11.69 -66.55 -5.56
C THR A 451 -10.40 -66.62 -6.41
N CYS A 452 -9.34 -67.20 -5.83
CA CYS A 452 -8.03 -67.61 -6.39
C CYS A 452 -8.15 -68.76 -7.44
N PRO A 453 -7.04 -69.33 -7.99
CA PRO A 453 -5.75 -68.78 -8.48
C PRO A 453 -5.31 -69.42 -9.84
N PHE A 454 -4.10 -69.09 -10.30
CA PHE A 454 -3.14 -69.84 -11.15
C PHE A 454 -2.64 -69.13 -12.42
N SER A 455 -1.30 -69.15 -12.53
CA SER A 455 -0.41 -68.92 -13.69
C SER A 455 -0.02 -67.48 -13.98
#